data_AF-A0A4R7Z6P1-F1
#
_entry.id   AF-A0A4R7Z6P1-F1
#
_cell.length_a   1.000
_cell.length_b   1.000
_cell.length_c   1.000
_cell.angle_alpha   90.00
_cell.angle_beta   90.00
_cell.angle_gamma   90.00
#
_symmetry.space_group_name_H-M   'P 1'
#
loop_
_entity.id
_entity.type
_entity.pdbx_description
1 polymer ?
#
loop_
_entity_poly.entity_id
_entity_poly.type
_entity_poly.pdbx_seq_one_letter_code
_entity_poly.pdbx_strand_id
1 'polypeptide(L)'
;MPAYGHGQVFSYPDMPYLNWKYCFDSSNDFSEEYKTTRISNTERFTEAFKEIKKHLKTFLEKNPEYKDDTVAEVNENKFFSNLVLKEKTDDRIQNWKKFMINEELFEENDEFLDYDEHRWLEEAFQYFIPEDFDDRIVKEIYLEEDFLDSNWYKYYQGTQWYKKLFFESVLDNDLVIPNDYVDITEIIREEK
;
A
#
# COMPACT_ATOMS: atom_id res chain seq x y z
N MET A 1 23.81 1.03 -11.81
CA MET A 1 22.89 1.76 -10.93
C MET A 1 21.94 0.73 -10.34
N PRO A 2 21.83 0.58 -9.01
CA PRO A 2 20.86 -0.36 -8.44
C PRO A 2 19.46 0.07 -8.88
N ALA A 3 18.70 -0.92 -9.33
CA ALA A 3 17.50 -0.75 -10.12
C ALA A 3 16.30 -0.46 -9.19
N TYR A 4 16.17 0.81 -8.78
CA TYR A 4 15.09 1.28 -7.92
C TYR A 4 14.06 2.03 -8.76
N GLY A 5 13.10 1.30 -9.32
CA GLY A 5 11.93 1.86 -10.01
C GLY A 5 10.72 0.94 -9.87
N HIS A 6 9.53 1.51 -9.66
CA HIS A 6 8.27 0.75 -9.47
C HIS A 6 8.00 -0.28 -10.59
N GLY A 7 8.38 0.01 -11.83
CA GLY A 7 8.22 -0.94 -12.95
C GLY A 7 9.05 -2.23 -12.85
N GLN A 8 10.12 -2.25 -12.04
CA GLN A 8 10.95 -3.45 -11.83
C GLN A 8 10.57 -4.26 -10.60
N VAL A 9 9.71 -3.72 -9.73
CA VAL A 9 9.11 -4.46 -8.60
C VAL A 9 8.33 -5.68 -9.10
N PHE A 10 7.74 -5.58 -10.31
CA PHE A 10 7.09 -6.72 -10.96
C PHE A 10 8.07 -7.83 -11.33
N SER A 11 9.29 -7.47 -11.75
CA SER A 11 10.33 -8.43 -12.18
C SER A 11 11.10 -9.04 -11.01
N TYR A 12 11.24 -8.30 -9.91
CA TYR A 12 11.96 -8.74 -8.70
C TYR A 12 11.16 -8.36 -7.45
N PRO A 13 10.00 -9.01 -7.21
CA PRO A 13 9.16 -8.66 -6.09
C PRO A 13 9.90 -8.96 -4.79
N ASP A 14 9.87 -8.00 -3.86
CA ASP A 14 10.48 -8.14 -2.54
C ASP A 14 9.59 -9.05 -1.67
N MET A 15 9.64 -10.35 -1.92
CA MET A 15 8.78 -11.32 -1.25
C MET A 15 9.28 -11.57 0.19
N PRO A 16 8.38 -11.65 1.20
CA PRO A 16 8.77 -11.77 2.61
C PRO A 16 9.62 -13.00 2.97
N TYR A 17 9.57 -14.06 2.15
CA TYR A 17 10.30 -15.31 2.36
C TYR A 17 11.69 -15.35 1.70
N LEU A 18 12.06 -14.30 0.94
CA LEU A 18 13.32 -14.30 0.20
C LEU A 18 14.52 -13.95 1.08
N ASN A 19 15.66 -14.50 0.69
CA ASN A 19 16.96 -14.10 1.22
C ASN A 19 17.77 -13.56 0.05
N TRP A 20 18.18 -12.30 0.15
CA TRP A 20 19.00 -11.65 -0.85
C TRP A 20 20.48 -11.75 -0.49
N LYS A 21 21.31 -11.87 -1.53
CA LYS A 21 22.75 -11.68 -1.44
C LYS A 21 23.13 -10.71 -2.55
N TYR A 22 23.81 -9.63 -2.19
CA TYR A 22 24.41 -8.74 -3.18
C TYR A 22 25.89 -8.53 -2.85
N CYS A 23 26.67 -8.43 -3.92
CA CYS A 23 28.09 -8.14 -3.86
C CYS A 23 28.28 -6.73 -4.45
N PHE A 24 29.01 -5.88 -3.75
CA PHE A 24 29.30 -4.53 -4.23
C PHE A 24 30.78 -4.21 -3.95
N ASP A 25 31.39 -3.47 -4.87
CA ASP A 25 32.70 -2.91 -4.62
C ASP A 25 32.54 -1.78 -3.61
N SER A 26 33.23 -1.90 -2.47
CA SER A 26 33.16 -0.90 -1.41
C SER A 26 34.30 0.12 -1.48
N SER A 27 35.17 -0.01 -2.47
CA SER A 27 36.27 0.90 -2.71
C SER A 27 35.80 2.11 -3.52
N ASN A 28 36.50 3.23 -3.37
CA ASN A 28 36.26 4.45 -4.17
C ASN A 28 37.01 4.40 -5.52
N ASP A 29 37.81 3.38 -5.76
CA ASP A 29 38.71 3.23 -6.91
C ASP A 29 38.39 2.02 -7.79
N PHE A 30 37.25 1.35 -7.57
CA PHE A 30 36.84 0.14 -8.28
C PHE A 30 37.92 -0.96 -8.24
N SER A 31 38.51 -1.17 -7.07
CA SER A 31 39.65 -2.08 -6.86
C SER A 31 39.26 -3.56 -6.83
N GLU A 32 38.00 -3.88 -7.12
CA GLU A 32 37.44 -5.24 -7.07
C GLU A 32 37.43 -5.84 -5.66
N GLU A 33 37.53 -5.02 -4.62
CA GLU A 33 37.34 -5.42 -3.22
C GLU A 33 35.84 -5.58 -2.90
N TYR A 34 35.26 -6.65 -3.43
CA TYR A 34 33.84 -6.94 -3.27
C TYR A 34 33.47 -7.30 -1.83
N LYS A 35 32.61 -6.49 -1.22
CA LYS A 35 31.89 -6.85 0.00
C LYS A 35 30.63 -7.60 -0.35
N THR A 36 30.39 -8.69 0.38
CA THR A 36 29.16 -9.47 0.30
C THR A 36 28.27 -9.13 1.48
N THR A 37 27.03 -8.74 1.22
CA THR A 37 26.00 -8.60 2.24
C THR A 37 24.88 -9.60 1.99
N ARG A 38 24.36 -10.18 3.08
CA ARG A 38 23.16 -11.01 3.06
C ARG A 38 22.03 -10.26 3.75
N ILE A 39 20.84 -10.36 3.19
CA ILE A 39 19.62 -9.76 3.71
C ILE A 39 18.58 -10.87 3.83
N SER A 40 17.94 -10.95 5.00
CA SER A 40 16.77 -11.78 5.22
C SER A 40 15.51 -10.92 5.15
N ASN A 41 14.64 -11.17 4.15
CA ASN A 41 13.36 -10.48 4.11
C ASN A 41 12.43 -10.94 5.23
N THR A 42 12.59 -12.19 5.67
CA THR A 42 11.83 -12.70 6.81
C THR A 42 12.06 -11.82 8.03
N GLU A 43 13.32 -11.45 8.30
CA GLU A 43 13.67 -10.53 9.40
C GLU A 43 13.15 -9.12 9.12
N ARG A 44 13.43 -8.56 7.94
CA ARG A 44 13.03 -7.19 7.58
C ARG A 44 11.52 -6.96 7.63
N PHE A 45 10.75 -7.85 7.03
CA PHE A 45 9.29 -7.75 7.02
C PHE A 45 8.74 -7.91 8.43
N THR A 46 9.27 -8.86 9.21
CA THR A 46 8.84 -9.04 10.60
C THR A 46 9.11 -7.79 11.45
N GLU A 47 10.31 -7.20 11.32
CA GLU A 47 10.68 -5.98 12.04
C GLU A 47 9.82 -4.78 11.61
N ALA A 48 9.64 -4.59 10.29
CA ALA A 48 8.82 -3.52 9.75
C ALA A 48 7.37 -3.59 10.26
N PHE A 49 6.74 -4.77 10.21
CA PHE A 49 5.38 -4.96 10.71
C PHE A 49 5.26 -4.75 12.22
N LYS A 50 6.30 -5.09 13.01
CA LYS A 50 6.33 -4.81 14.45
C LYS A 50 6.35 -3.30 14.74
N GLU A 51 7.17 -2.55 14.02
CA GLU A 51 7.21 -1.09 14.19
C GLU A 51 5.91 -0.43 13.69
N ILE A 52 5.34 -0.88 12.56
CA ILE A 52 4.02 -0.43 12.10
C ILE A 52 2.97 -0.67 13.18
N LYS A 53 2.90 -1.88 13.75
CA LYS A 53 1.96 -2.21 14.84
C LYS A 53 2.12 -1.29 16.04
N LYS A 54 3.35 -0.98 16.43
CA LYS A 54 3.65 -0.06 17.54
C LYS A 54 3.17 1.37 17.25
N HIS A 55 3.37 1.87 16.04
CA HIS A 55 2.85 3.17 15.63
C HIS A 55 1.31 3.20 15.62
N LEU A 56 0.67 2.16 15.07
CA LEU A 56 -0.79 2.02 15.08
C LEU A 56 -1.36 1.96 16.49
N LYS A 57 -0.75 1.17 17.39
CA LYS A 57 -1.15 1.12 18.81
C LYS A 57 -1.07 2.50 19.46
N THR A 58 0.05 3.18 19.30
CA THR A 58 0.25 4.53 19.85
C THR A 58 -0.79 5.52 19.31
N PHE A 59 -1.14 5.40 18.03
CA PHE A 59 -2.16 6.23 17.41
C PHE A 59 -3.56 5.96 18.00
N LEU A 60 -3.97 4.68 18.09
CA LEU A 60 -5.28 4.29 18.61
C LEU A 60 -5.44 4.58 20.12
N GLU A 61 -4.35 4.50 20.90
CA GLU A 61 -4.34 4.92 22.31
C GLU A 61 -4.59 6.42 22.49
N LYS A 62 -4.14 7.23 21.53
CA LYS A 62 -4.31 8.70 21.56
C LYS A 62 -5.61 9.18 20.93
N ASN A 63 -6.23 8.37 20.08
CA ASN A 63 -7.45 8.71 19.36
C ASN A 63 -8.47 7.56 19.50
N PRO A 64 -9.10 7.41 20.69
CA PRO A 64 -10.00 6.30 20.98
C PRO A 64 -11.21 6.22 20.06
N GLU A 65 -11.61 7.32 19.43
CA GLU A 65 -12.72 7.39 18.47
C GLU A 65 -12.52 6.54 17.21
N TYR A 66 -11.27 6.16 16.88
CA TYR A 66 -10.95 5.26 15.78
C TYR A 66 -10.71 3.82 16.23
N LYS A 67 -10.79 3.55 17.52
CA LYS A 67 -10.56 2.22 18.06
C LYS A 67 -11.87 1.44 18.02
N ASP A 68 -11.82 0.27 17.40
CA ASP A 68 -12.96 -0.64 17.40
C ASP A 68 -13.16 -1.28 18.79
N ASP A 69 -14.41 -1.51 19.17
CA ASP A 69 -14.78 -2.12 20.45
C ASP A 69 -14.58 -3.65 20.42
N THR A 70 -14.54 -4.25 19.23
CA THR A 70 -14.52 -5.71 19.00
C THR A 70 -13.16 -6.25 18.54
N VAL A 71 -12.04 -5.69 19.05
CA VAL A 71 -10.70 -6.15 18.62
C VAL A 71 -10.42 -7.57 19.12
N ALA A 72 -10.47 -8.54 18.21
CA ALA A 72 -9.96 -9.88 18.46
C ALA A 72 -8.44 -9.83 18.71
N GLU A 73 -7.98 -10.57 19.72
CA GLU A 73 -6.55 -10.67 20.02
C GLU A 73 -5.87 -11.62 19.02
N VAL A 74 -5.27 -11.05 17.98
CA VAL A 74 -4.58 -11.82 16.94
C VAL A 74 -3.29 -12.46 17.47
N ASN A 75 -3.13 -13.76 17.22
CA ASN A 75 -1.90 -14.47 17.51
C ASN A 75 -0.74 -14.01 16.60
N GLU A 76 0.14 -13.16 17.16
CA GLU A 76 1.28 -12.60 16.43
C GLU A 76 2.20 -13.68 15.84
N ASN A 77 2.44 -14.77 16.57
CA ASN A 77 3.32 -15.83 16.09
C ASN A 77 2.76 -16.49 14.83
N LYS A 78 1.45 -16.75 14.80
CA LYS A 78 0.79 -17.27 13.59
C LYS A 78 0.79 -16.26 12.46
N PHE A 79 0.52 -14.98 12.75
CA PHE A 79 0.58 -13.91 11.76
C PHE A 79 1.95 -13.86 11.07
N PHE A 80 3.03 -13.77 11.83
CA PHE A 80 4.38 -13.68 11.26
C PHE A 80 4.78 -14.98 10.56
N SER A 81 4.38 -16.13 11.07
CA SER A 81 4.61 -17.41 10.40
C SER A 81 3.91 -17.47 9.03
N ASN A 82 2.69 -16.94 8.93
CA ASN A 82 1.95 -16.86 7.68
C ASN A 82 2.54 -15.81 6.71
N LEU A 83 2.99 -14.66 7.23
CA LEU A 83 3.60 -13.57 6.46
C LEU A 83 4.82 -14.01 5.65
N VAL A 84 5.68 -14.82 6.27
CA VAL A 84 6.98 -15.24 5.71
C VAL A 84 6.94 -16.63 5.08
N LEU A 85 5.74 -17.22 4.96
CA LEU A 85 5.56 -18.52 4.34
C LEU A 85 5.80 -18.43 2.82
N LYS A 86 6.58 -19.36 2.28
CA LYS A 86 6.88 -19.44 0.86
C LYS A 86 5.85 -20.29 0.13
N GLU A 87 4.96 -19.62 -0.61
CA GLU A 87 3.89 -20.25 -1.37
C GLU A 87 3.64 -19.55 -2.71
N LYS A 88 2.85 -20.20 -3.57
CA LYS A 88 2.31 -19.55 -4.78
C LYS A 88 1.25 -18.52 -4.39
N THR A 89 0.97 -17.57 -5.27
CA THR A 89 0.04 -16.46 -5.02
C THR A 89 -1.33 -16.94 -4.52
N ASP A 90 -1.97 -17.87 -5.21
CA ASP A 90 -3.31 -18.35 -4.84
C ASP A 90 -3.31 -19.07 -3.49
N ASP A 91 -2.31 -19.93 -3.25
CA ASP A 91 -2.14 -20.64 -1.97
C ASP A 91 -1.95 -19.64 -0.82
N ARG A 92 -1.15 -18.60 -1.05
CA ARG A 92 -0.90 -17.53 -0.08
C ARG A 92 -2.18 -16.74 0.22
N ILE A 93 -2.99 -16.42 -0.79
CA ILE A 93 -4.30 -15.76 -0.61
C ILE A 93 -5.20 -16.66 0.26
N GLN A 94 -5.33 -17.94 -0.09
CA GLN A 94 -6.16 -18.88 0.67
C GLN A 94 -5.70 -19.04 2.12
N ASN A 95 -4.38 -19.02 2.36
CA ASN A 95 -3.85 -19.09 3.70
C ASN A 95 -4.10 -17.82 4.52
N TRP A 96 -4.04 -16.64 3.90
CA TRP A 96 -4.47 -15.41 4.56
C TRP A 96 -5.96 -15.42 4.89
N LYS A 97 -6.84 -15.85 3.98
CA LYS A 97 -8.28 -15.99 4.27
C LYS A 97 -8.53 -16.92 5.44
N LYS A 98 -7.95 -18.12 5.42
CA LYS A 98 -8.05 -19.09 6.53
C LYS A 98 -7.52 -18.52 7.83
N PHE A 99 -6.40 -17.81 7.80
CA PHE A 99 -5.83 -17.15 8.98
C PHE A 99 -6.82 -16.13 9.55
N MET A 100 -7.37 -15.26 8.71
CA MET A 100 -8.33 -14.22 9.12
C MET A 100 -9.60 -14.82 9.73
N ILE A 101 -10.16 -15.87 9.13
CA ILE A 101 -11.33 -16.58 9.69
C ILE A 101 -10.99 -17.25 11.02
N ASN A 102 -9.86 -17.97 11.10
CA ASN A 102 -9.46 -18.71 12.29
C ASN A 102 -9.11 -17.82 13.49
N GLU A 103 -8.69 -16.58 13.23
CA GLU A 103 -8.39 -15.58 14.26
C GLU A 103 -9.58 -14.64 14.51
N GLU A 104 -10.78 -15.02 14.03
CA GLU A 104 -12.05 -14.30 14.25
C GLU A 104 -12.02 -12.84 13.77
N LEU A 105 -11.20 -12.56 12.74
CA LEU A 105 -11.13 -11.24 12.10
C LEU A 105 -12.22 -11.05 11.04
N PHE A 106 -12.68 -12.16 10.44
CA PHE A 106 -13.71 -12.18 9.40
C PHE A 106 -14.58 -13.43 9.58
N GLU A 107 -15.85 -13.34 9.18
CA GLU A 107 -16.72 -14.50 9.06
C GLU A 107 -16.44 -15.28 7.76
N GLU A 108 -16.77 -16.57 7.71
CA GLU A 108 -16.49 -17.42 6.52
C GLU A 108 -17.17 -16.93 5.23
N ASN A 109 -18.31 -16.26 5.36
CA ASN A 109 -19.08 -15.70 4.23
C ASN A 109 -18.95 -14.18 4.12
N ASP A 110 -17.96 -13.59 4.80
CA ASP A 110 -17.74 -12.15 4.74
C ASP A 110 -17.30 -11.74 3.33
N GLU A 111 -18.04 -10.81 2.72
CA GLU A 111 -17.81 -10.35 1.36
C GLU A 111 -16.45 -9.66 1.18
N PHE A 112 -15.84 -9.14 2.25
CA PHE A 112 -14.52 -8.50 2.22
C PHE A 112 -13.36 -9.51 2.22
N LEU A 113 -13.63 -10.81 2.36
CA LEU A 113 -12.59 -11.84 2.19
C LEU A 113 -12.07 -11.92 0.76
N ASP A 114 -12.89 -11.54 -0.22
CA ASP A 114 -12.53 -11.48 -1.63
C ASP A 114 -12.27 -10.04 -2.05
N TYR A 115 -11.11 -9.81 -2.67
CA TYR A 115 -10.80 -8.52 -3.24
C TYR A 115 -11.62 -8.31 -4.50
N ASP A 116 -12.36 -7.21 -4.52
CA ASP A 116 -13.10 -6.72 -5.66
C ASP A 116 -12.60 -5.31 -5.98
N GLU A 117 -12.00 -5.16 -7.15
CA GLU A 117 -11.42 -3.90 -7.60
C GLU A 117 -12.48 -2.85 -7.97
N HIS A 118 -13.72 -3.27 -8.20
CA HIS A 118 -14.81 -2.40 -8.63
C HIS A 118 -15.73 -1.97 -7.49
N ARG A 119 -15.67 -2.63 -6.32
CA ARG A 119 -16.59 -2.38 -5.20
C ARG A 119 -16.81 -0.91 -4.88
N TRP A 120 -15.73 -0.13 -4.69
CA TRP A 120 -15.88 1.29 -4.35
C TRP A 120 -16.46 2.13 -5.50
N LEU A 121 -16.28 1.72 -6.74
CA LEU A 121 -16.88 2.37 -7.91
C LEU A 121 -18.37 2.03 -8.01
N GLU A 122 -18.72 0.76 -7.82
CA GLU A 122 -20.12 0.30 -7.78
C GLU A 122 -20.92 0.99 -6.65
N GLU A 123 -20.30 1.20 -5.49
CA GLU A 123 -20.89 1.94 -4.37
C GLU A 123 -21.08 3.44 -4.65
N ALA A 124 -20.33 4.01 -5.60
CA ALA A 124 -20.26 5.46 -5.81
C ALA A 124 -21.03 5.94 -7.05
N PHE A 125 -21.23 5.07 -8.05
CA PHE A 125 -21.78 5.45 -9.35
C PHE A 125 -22.97 4.59 -9.74
N GLN A 126 -24.04 5.27 -10.17
CA GLN A 126 -25.21 4.61 -10.75
C GLN A 126 -24.88 4.02 -12.12
N TYR A 127 -25.44 2.85 -12.40
CA TYR A 127 -25.28 2.15 -13.68
C TYR A 127 -23.80 1.87 -14.03
N PHE A 128 -22.99 1.53 -13.04
CA PHE A 128 -21.59 1.19 -13.23
C PHE A 128 -21.40 0.08 -14.28
N ILE A 129 -20.54 0.35 -15.25
CA ILE A 129 -20.08 -0.59 -16.29
C ILE A 129 -18.55 -0.50 -16.27
N PRO A 130 -17.82 -1.56 -15.88
CA PRO A 130 -16.37 -1.51 -15.70
C PRO A 130 -15.62 -0.91 -16.88
N GLU A 131 -16.01 -1.28 -18.10
CA GLU A 131 -15.35 -0.86 -19.34
C GLU A 131 -15.41 0.66 -19.57
N ASP A 132 -16.45 1.32 -19.06
CA ASP A 132 -16.60 2.79 -19.18
C ASP A 132 -15.66 3.53 -18.21
N PHE A 133 -15.16 2.86 -17.17
CA PHE A 133 -14.32 3.43 -16.11
C PHE A 133 -12.82 3.14 -16.27
N ASP A 134 -12.42 2.43 -17.33
CA ASP A 134 -11.01 2.19 -17.66
C ASP A 134 -10.31 3.41 -18.28
N ASP A 135 -11.07 4.42 -18.70
CA ASP A 135 -10.55 5.64 -19.32
C ASP A 135 -10.00 6.63 -18.28
N ARG A 136 -8.94 7.36 -18.68
CA ARG A 136 -8.32 8.41 -17.83
C ARG A 136 -9.32 9.49 -17.41
N ILE A 137 -10.31 9.79 -18.25
CA ILE A 137 -11.38 10.74 -17.97
C ILE A 137 -12.70 10.08 -18.36
N VAL A 138 -13.49 9.72 -17.35
CA VAL A 138 -14.84 9.20 -17.51
C VAL A 138 -15.82 10.38 -17.60
N LYS A 139 -16.78 10.32 -18.51
CA LYS A 139 -17.79 11.37 -18.74
C LYS A 139 -19.19 10.79 -18.63
N GLU A 140 -20.18 11.66 -18.49
CA GLU A 140 -21.61 11.28 -18.49
C GLU A 140 -21.99 10.28 -17.38
N ILE A 141 -21.27 10.37 -16.25
CA ILE A 141 -21.52 9.53 -15.07
C ILE A 141 -22.69 10.05 -14.25
N TYR A 142 -23.39 9.11 -13.62
CA TYR A 142 -24.44 9.38 -12.65
C TYR A 142 -23.92 8.97 -11.28
N LEU A 143 -24.01 9.87 -10.31
CA LEU A 143 -23.52 9.63 -8.95
C LEU A 143 -24.61 8.96 -8.12
N GLU A 144 -24.22 8.11 -7.18
CA GLU A 144 -25.13 7.66 -6.12
C GLU A 144 -25.50 8.82 -5.18
N GLU A 145 -26.64 8.71 -4.49
CA GLU A 145 -27.17 9.78 -3.63
C GLU A 145 -26.20 10.17 -2.50
N ASP A 146 -25.47 9.19 -1.97
CA ASP A 146 -24.49 9.29 -0.90
C ASP A 146 -23.04 9.34 -1.41
N PHE A 147 -22.82 9.72 -2.67
CA PHE A 147 -21.50 9.79 -3.29
C PHE A 147 -20.44 10.52 -2.46
N LEU A 148 -20.81 11.64 -1.81
CA LEU A 148 -19.88 12.41 -0.98
C LEU A 148 -19.42 11.67 0.28
N ASP A 149 -20.18 10.67 0.72
CA ASP A 149 -19.85 9.81 1.86
C ASP A 149 -19.26 8.46 1.41
N SER A 150 -19.22 8.19 0.09
CA SER A 150 -18.66 6.95 -0.47
C SER A 150 -17.16 6.77 -0.18
N ASN A 151 -16.73 5.51 -0.15
CA ASN A 151 -15.30 5.16 0.01
C ASN A 151 -14.45 5.70 -1.16
N TRP A 152 -14.99 5.67 -2.38
CA TRP A 152 -14.33 6.23 -3.55
C TRP A 152 -14.03 7.72 -3.40
N TYR A 153 -15.01 8.52 -2.98
CA TYR A 153 -14.79 9.96 -2.82
C TYR A 153 -13.81 10.27 -1.68
N LYS A 154 -13.88 9.54 -0.57
CA LYS A 154 -12.89 9.65 0.54
C LYS A 154 -11.48 9.30 0.07
N TYR A 155 -11.33 8.24 -0.72
CA TYR A 155 -10.04 7.87 -1.33
C TYR A 155 -9.52 8.95 -2.29
N TYR A 156 -10.39 9.49 -3.14
CA TYR A 156 -10.06 10.61 -4.03
C TYR A 156 -9.55 11.83 -3.23
N GLN A 157 -10.26 12.22 -2.17
CA GLN A 157 -9.85 13.33 -1.30
C GLN A 157 -8.48 13.05 -0.65
N GLY A 158 -8.28 11.83 -0.13
CA GLY A 158 -7.00 11.41 0.45
C GLY A 158 -5.85 11.48 -0.56
N THR A 159 -6.12 11.13 -1.81
CA THR A 159 -5.14 11.20 -2.91
C THR A 159 -4.79 12.65 -3.27
N GLN A 160 -5.79 13.54 -3.36
CA GLN A 160 -5.52 14.97 -3.59
C GLN A 160 -4.72 15.60 -2.44
N TRP A 161 -5.11 15.28 -1.20
CA TRP A 161 -4.38 15.73 -0.02
C TRP A 161 -2.92 15.24 -0.01
N TYR A 162 -2.69 13.96 -0.29
CA TYR A 162 -1.34 13.40 -0.38
C TYR A 162 -0.52 14.07 -1.49
N LYS A 163 -1.12 14.23 -2.67
CA LYS A 163 -0.51 14.90 -3.82
C LYS A 163 -0.05 16.32 -3.44
N LYS A 164 -0.92 17.08 -2.77
CA LYS A 164 -0.59 18.41 -2.27
C LYS A 164 0.60 18.39 -1.31
N LEU A 165 0.57 17.54 -0.28
CA LEU A 165 1.68 17.43 0.68
C LEU A 165 3.00 17.03 0.02
N PHE A 166 2.94 16.12 -0.96
CA PHE A 166 4.11 15.71 -1.72
C PHE A 166 4.72 16.92 -2.46
N PHE A 167 3.92 17.72 -3.15
CA PHE A 167 4.40 18.91 -3.86
C PHE A 167 4.92 19.98 -2.90
N GLU A 168 4.25 20.21 -1.77
CA GLU A 168 4.74 21.10 -0.71
C GLU A 168 6.11 20.64 -0.20
N SER A 169 6.26 19.34 0.08
CA SER A 169 7.55 18.78 0.52
C SER A 169 8.65 18.92 -0.54
N VAL A 170 8.33 18.78 -1.82
CA VAL A 170 9.29 18.98 -2.92
C VAL A 170 9.79 20.42 -2.95
N LEU A 171 8.88 21.40 -2.83
CA LEU A 171 9.23 22.82 -2.77
C LEU A 171 10.06 23.15 -1.53
N ASP A 172 9.68 22.64 -0.36
CA ASP A 172 10.38 22.88 0.91
C ASP A 172 11.81 22.32 0.92
N ASN A 173 12.11 21.35 0.05
CA ASN A 173 13.42 20.70 -0.06
C ASN A 173 14.17 21.09 -1.33
N ASP A 174 13.73 22.12 -2.06
CA ASP A 174 14.33 22.59 -3.32
C ASP A 174 14.52 21.46 -4.36
N LEU A 175 13.62 20.47 -4.35
CA LEU A 175 13.66 19.35 -5.28
C LEU A 175 12.96 19.74 -6.59
N VAL A 176 13.53 19.29 -7.71
CA VAL A 176 12.92 19.47 -9.04
C VAL A 176 12.34 18.15 -9.49
N ILE A 177 11.04 18.12 -9.75
CA ILE A 177 10.39 16.96 -10.37
C ILE A 177 10.71 17.03 -11.88
N PRO A 178 11.38 16.01 -12.46
CA PRO A 178 11.72 15.99 -13.87
C PRO A 178 10.48 15.65 -14.71
N ASN A 179 9.51 16.56 -14.77
CA ASN A 179 8.33 16.43 -15.59
C ASN A 179 7.88 17.82 -16.08
N ASP A 180 8.20 18.13 -17.34
CA ASP A 180 7.96 19.45 -17.97
C ASP A 180 6.48 19.83 -18.10
N TYR A 181 5.56 18.94 -17.72
CA TYR A 181 4.11 19.12 -17.81
C TYR A 181 3.44 19.63 -16.53
N VAL A 182 4.19 19.87 -15.45
CA VAL A 182 3.62 20.18 -14.13
C VAL A 182 4.20 21.49 -13.59
N ASP A 183 3.48 22.59 -13.79
CA ASP A 183 3.74 23.81 -13.02
C ASP A 183 3.19 23.60 -11.58
N ILE A 184 4.11 23.26 -10.67
CA ILE A 184 3.80 22.98 -9.25
C ILE A 184 3.08 24.19 -8.60
N THR A 185 3.37 25.41 -9.06
CA THR A 185 2.77 26.64 -8.56
C THR A 185 1.31 26.82 -8.99
N GLU A 186 0.90 26.21 -10.10
CA GLU A 186 -0.48 26.26 -10.62
C GLU A 186 -1.37 25.25 -9.87
N ILE A 187 -0.87 24.04 -9.60
CA ILE A 187 -1.57 23.00 -8.82
C ILE A 187 -1.94 23.48 -7.41
N ILE A 188 -1.03 24.20 -6.75
CA ILE A 188 -1.28 24.72 -5.39
C ILE A 188 -2.30 25.89 -5.40
N ARG A 189 -2.50 26.56 -6.55
CA ARG A 189 -3.41 27.70 -6.69
C ARG A 189 -4.84 27.32 -7.07
N GLU A 190 -5.04 26.29 -7.88
CA GLU A 190 -6.39 25.86 -8.32
C GLU A 190 -7.23 25.22 -7.19
N GLU A 191 -6.61 24.83 -6.08
CA GLU A 191 -7.26 24.15 -4.94
C GLU A 191 -7.54 25.06 -3.72
N LYS A 192 -7.47 26.40 -3.89
CA LYS A 192 -7.86 27.41 -2.88
C LYS A 192 -9.18 28.08 -3.24
#